data_AF-A0A068J976-F1
#
_entry.id   AF-A0A068J976-F1
#
_cell.length_a   1.000
_cell.length_b   1.000
_cell.length_c   1.000
_cell.angle_alpha   90.00
_cell.angle_beta   90.00
_cell.angle_gamma   90.00
#
_symmetry.space_group_name_H-M   'P 1'
#
loop_
_entity.id
_entity.type
_entity.pdbx_description
1 polymer ?
#
loop_
_entity_poly.entity_id
_entity_poly.type
_entity_poly.pdbx_seq_one_letter_code
_entity_poly.pdbx_strand_id
1 'polypeptide(L)'
;HTATTKKIFDRYQQVSGINLWNSHYERMQEHLSKQKEVNNNLRREIRQRMGEDLDDLSVDELRGLEQNMENSLKVVRERKYHVISTQTDTCKKKIRNLQDTNASLLRQLEERDEIPHFGLVDNGGDYESALGLANNGSHLFAF
;
A
#
# COMPACT_ATOMS: atom_id res chain seq x y z
N HIS A 1 1.04 -17.62 60.83
CA HIS A 1 1.98 -17.86 59.71
C HIS A 1 1.24 -18.57 58.57
N THR A 2 0.79 -17.83 57.56
CA THR A 2 0.17 -18.40 56.36
C THR A 2 1.25 -19.09 55.52
N ALA A 3 1.11 -20.39 55.29
CA ALA A 3 1.98 -21.13 54.40
C ALA A 3 1.72 -20.65 52.97
N THR A 4 2.61 -19.81 52.43
CA THR A 4 2.57 -19.42 51.02
C THR A 4 2.71 -20.67 50.15
N THR A 5 1.95 -20.76 49.07
CA THR A 5 1.97 -21.87 48.10
C THR A 5 3.40 -22.30 47.73
N LYS A 6 4.31 -21.35 47.51
CA LYS A 6 5.75 -21.60 47.31
C LYS A 6 6.40 -22.42 48.43
N LYS A 7 6.19 -22.05 49.70
CA LYS A 7 6.75 -22.76 50.88
C LYS A 7 6.21 -24.18 51.04
N ILE A 8 5.04 -24.47 50.49
CA ILE A 8 4.46 -25.82 50.48
C ILE A 8 5.16 -26.67 49.42
N PHE A 9 5.31 -26.13 48.21
CA PHE A 9 6.03 -26.78 47.11
C PHE A 9 7.52 -27.02 47.43
N ASP A 10 8.22 -26.04 48.00
CA ASP A 10 9.64 -26.16 48.36
C ASP A 10 9.87 -27.29 49.38
N ARG A 11 9.01 -27.40 50.41
CA ARG A 11 9.09 -28.48 51.40
C ARG A 11 8.76 -29.84 50.80
N TYR A 12 7.77 -29.92 49.92
CA TYR A 12 7.46 -31.17 49.22
C TYR A 12 8.65 -31.64 48.37
N GLN A 13 9.31 -30.72 47.65
CA GLN A 13 10.51 -31.02 46.87
C GLN A 13 11.67 -31.54 47.74
N GLN A 14 11.87 -30.93 48.92
CA GLN A 14 12.92 -31.32 49.86
C GLN A 14 12.70 -32.70 50.50
N VAL A 15 11.45 -33.04 50.81
CA VAL A 15 11.11 -34.32 51.46
C VAL A 15 10.98 -35.47 50.44
N SER A 16 10.41 -35.20 49.27
CA SER A 16 10.20 -36.22 48.23
C SER A 16 11.44 -36.46 47.36
N GLY A 17 12.37 -35.51 47.30
CA GLY A 17 13.53 -35.55 46.40
C GLY A 17 13.19 -35.38 44.92
N ILE A 18 11.91 -35.17 44.57
CA ILE A 18 11.43 -35.05 43.19
C ILE A 18 11.39 -33.58 42.80
N ASN A 19 12.09 -33.19 41.73
CA ASN A 19 12.03 -31.83 41.22
C ASN A 19 10.79 -31.63 40.33
N LEU A 20 9.78 -30.96 40.89
CA LEU A 20 8.52 -30.63 40.23
C LEU A 20 8.68 -29.69 39.02
N TRP A 21 9.77 -28.93 38.96
CA TRP A 21 10.02 -27.93 37.92
C TRP A 21 10.82 -28.48 36.75
N ASN A 22 11.53 -29.60 36.91
CA ASN A 22 12.41 -30.15 35.87
C ASN A 22 11.64 -30.42 34.58
N SER A 23 10.53 -31.15 34.63
CA SER A 23 9.74 -31.46 33.43
C SER A 23 9.17 -30.19 32.76
N HIS A 24 8.72 -29.22 33.55
CA HIS A 24 8.20 -27.96 33.02
C HIS A 24 9.32 -27.12 32.37
N TYR A 25 10.49 -27.06 33.02
CA TYR A 25 11.65 -26.34 32.53
C TYR A 25 12.23 -26.99 31.27
N GLU A 26 12.35 -28.32 31.24
CA GLU A 26 12.74 -29.10 30.06
C GLU A 26 11.81 -28.83 28.88
N ARG A 27 10.49 -28.91 29.07
CA ARG A 27 9.51 -28.59 28.03
C ARG A 27 9.64 -27.16 27.51
N MET A 28 9.84 -26.20 28.40
CA MET A 28 10.03 -24.79 28.03
C MET A 28 11.33 -24.59 27.24
N GLN A 29 12.41 -25.24 27.67
CA GLN A 29 13.71 -25.18 27.01
C GLN A 29 13.68 -25.83 25.62
N GLU A 30 13.02 -26.98 25.49
CA GLU A 30 12.76 -27.63 24.20
C GLU A 30 11.97 -26.73 23.27
N HIS A 31 10.90 -26.10 23.77
CA HIS A 31 10.09 -25.18 22.99
C HIS A 31 10.89 -23.98 22.50
N LEU A 32 11.68 -23.35 23.38
CA LEU A 32 12.58 -22.26 23.01
C LEU A 32 13.60 -22.69 21.95
N SER A 33 14.17 -23.89 22.09
CA SER A 33 15.14 -24.43 21.14
C SER A 33 14.52 -24.64 19.76
N LYS A 34 13.31 -25.22 19.70
CA LYS A 34 12.53 -25.37 18.46
C LYS A 34 12.22 -24.02 17.81
N GLN A 35 11.82 -23.02 18.60
CA GLN A 35 11.55 -21.68 18.07
C GLN A 35 12.81 -21.01 17.52
N LYS A 36 13.95 -21.16 18.18
CA LYS A 36 15.24 -20.65 17.69
C LYS A 36 15.64 -21.31 16.38
N GLU A 37 15.48 -22.63 16.28
CA GLU A 37 15.75 -23.38 15.06
C GLU A 37 14.90 -22.89 13.89
N VAL A 38 13.58 -22.78 14.08
CA VAL A 38 12.66 -22.24 13.06
C VAL A 38 13.06 -20.81 12.67
N ASN A 39 13.37 -19.95 13.64
CA ASN A 39 13.77 -18.58 13.35
C ASN A 39 15.07 -18.52 12.53
N ASN A 40 16.05 -19.34 12.86
CA ASN A 40 17.31 -19.42 12.13
C ASN A 40 17.10 -19.92 10.71
N ASN A 41 16.26 -20.93 10.51
CA ASN A 41 15.90 -21.44 9.19
C ASN A 41 15.21 -20.35 8.34
N LEU A 42 14.22 -19.66 8.89
CA LEU A 42 13.54 -18.55 8.20
C LEU A 42 14.50 -17.41 7.84
N ARG A 43 15.42 -17.05 8.74
CA ARG A 43 16.44 -16.03 8.47
C ARG A 43 17.37 -16.46 7.33
N ARG A 44 17.76 -17.73 7.29
CA ARG A 44 18.57 -18.30 6.20
C ARG A 44 17.81 -18.24 4.88
N GLU A 45 16.55 -18.66 4.85
CA GLU A 45 15.71 -18.57 3.66
C GLU A 45 15.56 -17.13 3.13
N ILE A 46 15.42 -16.15 4.02
CA ILE A 46 15.38 -14.73 3.64
C ILE A 46 16.70 -14.32 2.97
N ARG A 47 17.85 -14.66 3.58
CA ARG A 47 19.18 -14.35 3.02
C ARG A 47 19.39 -15.00 1.65
N GLN A 48 19.00 -16.27 1.51
CA GLN A 48 19.04 -16.97 0.22
C GLN A 48 18.19 -16.28 -0.85
N ARG A 49 16.97 -15.83 -0.51
CA ARG A 49 16.14 -15.02 -1.42
C ARG A 49 16.72 -13.64 -1.72
N MET A 50 17.65 -13.14 -0.90
CA MET A 50 18.40 -11.90 -1.14
C MET A 50 19.71 -12.13 -1.92
N GLY A 51 20.05 -13.40 -2.23
CA GLY A 51 21.28 -13.76 -2.94
C GLY A 51 22.49 -14.04 -2.05
N GLU A 52 22.28 -14.23 -0.74
CA GLU A 52 23.31 -14.53 0.26
C GLU A 52 23.23 -16.02 0.71
N ASP A 53 24.28 -16.56 1.33
CA ASP A 53 24.31 -17.93 1.87
C ASP A 53 23.89 -19.03 0.86
N LEU A 54 24.39 -18.95 -0.37
CA LEU A 54 24.06 -19.87 -1.47
C LEU A 54 25.01 -21.05 -1.63
N ASP A 55 26.19 -21.00 -0.98
CA ASP A 55 27.29 -21.97 -1.19
C ASP A 55 26.91 -23.41 -0.80
N ASP A 56 25.98 -23.57 0.14
CA ASP A 56 25.52 -24.86 0.65
C ASP A 56 24.37 -25.48 -0.19
N LEU A 57 23.87 -24.77 -1.20
CA LEU A 57 22.75 -25.24 -2.02
C LEU A 57 23.22 -26.03 -3.24
N SER A 58 22.53 -27.13 -3.52
CA SER A 58 22.70 -27.86 -4.77
C SER A 58 22.14 -27.08 -5.97
N VAL A 59 22.55 -27.47 -7.18
CA VAL A 59 22.06 -26.87 -8.44
C VAL A 59 20.53 -26.96 -8.57
N ASP A 60 19.94 -28.07 -8.13
CA ASP A 60 18.49 -28.26 -8.18
C ASP A 60 17.76 -27.35 -7.19
N GLU A 61 18.32 -27.15 -5.99
CA GLU A 61 17.78 -26.22 -4.99
C GLU A 61 17.90 -24.77 -5.46
N LEU A 62 19.03 -24.38 -6.06
CA LEU A 62 19.23 -23.06 -6.64
C LEU A 62 18.22 -22.77 -7.75
N ARG A 63 17.99 -23.74 -8.65
CA ARG A 63 16.98 -23.62 -9.71
C ARG A 63 15.56 -23.51 -9.12
N GLY A 64 15.26 -24.27 -8.08
CA GLY A 64 13.99 -24.17 -7.36
C GLY A 64 13.78 -22.79 -6.73
N LEU A 65 14.83 -22.24 -6.11
CA LEU A 65 14.83 -20.90 -5.52
C LEU A 65 14.60 -19.82 -6.58
N GLU A 66 15.34 -19.87 -7.69
CA GLU A 66 15.20 -18.96 -8.83
C GLU A 66 13.77 -18.95 -9.38
N GLN A 67 13.22 -20.14 -9.65
CA GLN A 67 11.85 -20.26 -10.18
C GLN A 67 10.80 -19.72 -9.20
N ASN A 68 10.98 -19.95 -7.90
CA ASN A 68 10.10 -19.43 -6.86
C ASN A 68 10.13 -17.89 -6.81
N MET A 69 11.32 -17.30 -6.93
CA MET A 69 11.51 -15.86 -6.97
C MET A 69 10.89 -15.24 -8.24
N GLU A 70 11.10 -15.83 -9.41
CA GLU A 70 10.52 -15.32 -10.67
C GLU A 70 8.98 -15.36 -10.63
N ASN A 71 8.39 -16.44 -10.09
CA ASN A 71 6.94 -16.52 -9.90
C ASN A 71 6.41 -15.44 -8.96
N SER A 72 7.09 -15.21 -7.83
CA SER A 72 6.72 -14.16 -6.87
C SER A 72 6.82 -12.77 -7.50
N LEU A 73 7.88 -12.53 -8.28
CA LEU A 73 8.10 -11.28 -9.00
C LEU A 73 7.03 -11.02 -10.07
N LYS A 74 6.63 -12.06 -10.80
CA LYS A 74 5.53 -12.00 -11.78
C LYS A 74 4.24 -11.52 -11.12
N VAL A 75 3.85 -12.09 -9.98
CA VAL A 75 2.64 -11.67 -9.23
C VAL A 75 2.73 -10.19 -8.82
N VAL A 76 3.89 -9.74 -8.35
CA VAL A 76 4.09 -8.32 -7.98
C VAL A 76 3.96 -7.40 -9.20
N ARG A 77 4.57 -7.77 -10.33
CA ARG A 77 4.48 -7.01 -11.59
C ARG A 77 3.04 -6.93 -12.10
N GLU A 78 2.33 -8.05 -12.13
CA GLU A 78 0.94 -8.11 -12.56
C GLU A 78 0.05 -7.17 -11.73
N ARG A 79 0.19 -7.19 -10.40
CA ARG A 79 -0.53 -6.27 -9.51
C ARG A 79 -0.19 -4.81 -9.79
N LYS A 80 1.10 -4.48 -9.97
CA LYS A 80 1.53 -3.12 -10.32
C LYS A 80 0.93 -2.65 -11.65
N TYR A 81 0.99 -3.47 -12.68
CA TYR A 81 0.43 -3.14 -13.98
C TYR A 81 -1.10 -2.99 -13.94
N HIS A 82 -1.79 -3.81 -13.16
CA HIS A 82 -3.23 -3.68 -12.98
C HIS A 82 -3.61 -2.32 -12.36
N VAL A 83 -2.87 -1.88 -11.33
CA VAL A 83 -3.07 -0.56 -10.72
C VAL A 83 -2.81 0.57 -11.73
N ILE A 84 -1.68 0.51 -12.45
CA ILE A 84 -1.31 1.53 -13.45
C ILE A 84 -2.37 1.60 -14.57
N SER A 85 -2.82 0.45 -15.08
CA SER A 85 -3.85 0.40 -16.12
C SER A 85 -5.15 1.03 -15.63
N THR A 86 -5.60 0.65 -14.44
CA THR A 86 -6.86 1.15 -13.86
C THR A 86 -6.82 2.66 -13.63
N GLN A 87 -5.70 3.19 -13.12
CA GLN A 87 -5.50 4.62 -12.94
C GLN A 87 -5.46 5.37 -14.28
N THR A 88 -4.77 4.80 -15.27
CA THR A 88 -4.71 5.34 -16.63
C THR A 88 -6.10 5.43 -17.26
N ASP A 89 -6.91 4.37 -17.15
CA ASP A 89 -8.25 4.35 -17.71
C ASP A 89 -9.20 5.31 -17.01
N THR A 90 -9.07 5.44 -15.69
CA THR A 90 -9.81 6.45 -14.90
C THR A 90 -9.46 7.87 -15.36
N CYS A 91 -8.17 8.17 -15.55
CA CYS A 91 -7.72 9.46 -16.04
C CYS A 91 -8.25 9.75 -17.45
N LYS A 92 -8.14 8.78 -18.37
CA LYS A 92 -8.69 8.90 -19.73
C LYS A 92 -10.19 9.19 -19.72
N LYS A 93 -10.97 8.51 -18.87
CA LYS A 93 -12.41 8.79 -18.71
C LYS A 93 -12.66 10.21 -18.21
N LYS A 94 -11.90 10.68 -17.22
CA LYS A 94 -12.01 12.05 -16.71
C LYS A 94 -11.72 13.09 -17.80
N ILE A 95 -10.68 12.87 -18.61
CA ILE A 95 -10.34 13.77 -19.73
C ILE A 95 -11.50 13.83 -20.74
N ARG A 96 -12.03 12.69 -21.18
CA ARG A 96 -13.17 12.67 -22.11
C ARG A 96 -14.39 13.41 -21.54
N ASN A 97 -14.76 13.12 -20.29
CA ASN A 97 -15.88 13.80 -19.65
C ASN A 97 -15.68 15.32 -19.60
N LEU A 98 -14.47 15.79 -19.27
CA LEU A 98 -14.16 17.22 -19.25
C LEU A 98 -14.26 17.84 -20.66
N GLN A 99 -13.73 17.16 -21.68
CA GLN A 99 -13.85 17.60 -23.07
C GLN A 99 -15.32 17.70 -23.51
N ASP A 100 -16.13 16.70 -23.20
CA ASP A 100 -17.55 16.67 -23.53
C ASP A 100 -18.32 17.79 -22.82
N THR A 101 -18.04 18.02 -21.52
CA THR A 101 -18.65 19.13 -20.78
C THR A 101 -18.26 20.49 -21.36
N ASN A 102 -16.99 20.67 -21.73
CA ASN A 102 -16.51 21.93 -22.31
C ASN A 102 -17.17 22.18 -23.67
N ALA A 103 -17.24 21.17 -24.54
CA ALA A 103 -17.92 21.26 -25.83
C ALA A 103 -19.43 21.55 -25.69
N SER A 104 -20.07 20.99 -24.66
CA SER A 104 -21.48 21.32 -24.34
C SER A 104 -21.65 22.77 -23.90
N LEU A 105 -20.78 23.27 -23.03
CA LEU A 105 -20.83 24.66 -22.55
C LEU A 105 -20.56 25.67 -23.67
N LEU A 106 -19.59 25.39 -24.54
CA LEU A 106 -19.29 26.25 -25.70
C LEU A 106 -20.52 26.39 -26.63
N ARG A 107 -21.20 25.27 -26.93
CA ARG A 107 -22.44 25.30 -27.72
C ARG A 107 -23.54 26.12 -27.05
N GLN A 108 -23.72 25.99 -25.73
CA GLN A 108 -24.70 26.79 -24.99
C GLN A 108 -24.39 28.29 -25.01
N LEU A 109 -23.11 28.67 -25.04
CA LEU A 109 -22.70 30.08 -25.19
C LEU A 109 -23.00 30.59 -26.60
N GLU A 110 -22.65 29.82 -27.63
CA GLU A 110 -22.96 30.15 -29.03
C GLU A 110 -24.48 30.32 -29.24
N GLU A 111 -25.29 29.40 -28.72
CA GLU A 111 -26.75 29.48 -28.77
C GLU A 111 -27.32 30.71 -28.04
N ARG A 112 -26.64 31.17 -26.97
CA ARG A 112 -27.07 32.35 -26.21
C ARG A 112 -26.67 33.66 -26.90
N ASP A 113 -25.54 33.70 -27.60
CA ASP A 113 -25.13 34.85 -28.41
C ASP A 113 -25.99 34.98 -29.68
N GLU A 114 -26.62 33.89 -30.15
CA GLU A 114 -27.60 33.91 -31.25
C GLU A 114 -29.02 34.31 -30.82
N ILE A 115 -29.34 34.37 -29.52
CA ILE A 115 -30.59 35.00 -29.05
C ILE A 115 -30.42 36.52 -29.26
N PRO A 116 -31.17 37.16 -30.18
CA PRO A 116 -31.08 38.60 -30.33
C PRO A 116 -31.43 39.22 -28.99
N HIS A 117 -30.52 40.04 -28.45
CA HIS A 117 -30.87 41.05 -27.47
C HIS A 117 -31.99 41.91 -28.06
N PHE A 118 -33.24 41.46 -27.92
CA PHE A 118 -34.43 42.20 -28.30
C PHE A 118 -34.55 43.37 -27.32
N GLY A 119 -34.12 44.55 -27.78
CA GLY A 119 -34.44 45.82 -27.15
C GLY A 119 -33.26 46.67 -26.68
N LEU A 120 -32.24 46.91 -27.51
CA LEU A 120 -31.60 48.24 -27.45
C LEU A 120 -32.50 49.20 -28.22
N VAL A 121 -33.38 49.86 -27.47
CA VAL A 121 -33.92 51.16 -27.89
C VAL A 121 -32.72 52.09 -28.02
N ASP A 122 -32.53 52.64 -29.21
CA ASP A 122 -31.64 53.76 -29.46
C ASP A 122 -32.05 54.93 -28.55
N ASN A 123 -31.36 55.08 -27.44
CA ASN A 123 -31.40 56.28 -26.65
C ASN A 123 -29.95 56.65 -26.34
N GLY A 124 -29.39 57.51 -27.19
CA GLY A 124 -27.99 57.91 -27.18
C GLY A 124 -27.46 58.21 -25.78
N GLY A 125 -26.46 57.41 -25.38
CA GLY A 125 -25.70 57.60 -24.15
C GLY A 125 -24.44 56.74 -24.23
N ASP A 126 -23.29 57.39 -24.01
CA ASP A 126 -21.92 56.84 -24.06
C ASP A 126 -21.79 55.41 -23.50
N TYR A 127 -21.32 54.49 -24.35
CA TYR A 127 -20.89 53.15 -23.95
C TYR A 127 -19.36 53.12 -23.85
N GLU A 128 -18.83 53.42 -22.67
CA GLU A 128 -17.43 53.16 -22.38
C GLU A 128 -17.23 51.65 -22.21
N SER A 129 -16.54 51.06 -23.19
CA SER A 129 -16.34 49.62 -23.36
C SER A 129 -15.47 49.04 -22.25
N ALA A 130 -16.10 48.51 -21.19
CA ALA A 130 -15.45 47.77 -20.12
C ALA A 130 -15.20 46.29 -20.48
N LEU A 131 -14.78 46.01 -21.72
CA LEU A 131 -14.23 44.71 -22.13
C LEU A 131 -12.74 44.64 -21.77
N GLY A 132 -12.47 44.77 -20.47
CA GLY A 132 -11.16 44.48 -19.88
C GLY A 132 -11.02 42.98 -19.67
N LEU A 133 -10.57 42.27 -20.71
CA LEU A 133 -10.16 40.86 -20.65
C LEU A 133 -8.96 40.72 -19.69
N ALA A 134 -9.22 40.53 -18.40
CA ALA A 134 -8.22 40.17 -17.41
C ALA A 134 -7.91 38.66 -17.49
N ASN A 135 -7.26 38.26 -18.59
CA ASN A 135 -6.50 37.02 -18.64
C ASN A 135 -5.14 37.26 -17.98
N ASN A 136 -5.03 37.02 -16.67
CA ASN A 136 -3.75 36.80 -16.04
C ASN A 136 -3.81 35.52 -15.21
N GLY A 137 -3.17 34.49 -15.76
CA GLY A 137 -3.12 33.16 -15.20
C GLY A 137 -2.36 33.10 -13.88
N SER A 138 -2.78 32.17 -13.04
CA SER A 138 -1.95 31.60 -12.00
C SER A 138 -2.47 30.20 -11.66
N HIS A 139 -2.16 29.26 -12.55
CA HIS A 139 -1.97 27.87 -12.15
C HIS A 139 -0.72 27.81 -11.28
N LEU A 140 -0.87 27.57 -9.98
CA LEU A 140 0.23 27.08 -9.15
C LEU A 140 -0.34 26.21 -8.01
N PHE A 141 -0.70 24.97 -8.33
CA PHE A 141 -0.79 23.92 -7.32
C PHE A 141 0.62 23.36 -7.12
N ALA A 142 1.21 23.62 -5.96
CA ALA A 142 2.43 22.97 -5.49
C ALA A 142 2.07 21.69 -4.72
N PHE A 143 2.94 20.69 -4.84
CA PHE A 143 2.87 19.35 -4.25
C PHE A 143 3.04 19.35 -2.73
#